data_AF-A0A2V8A4Y0-F1
#
_entry.id   AF-A0A2V8A4Y0-F1
#
_cell.length_a   1.000
_cell.length_b   1.000
_cell.length_c   1.000
_cell.angle_alpha   90.00
_cell.angle_beta   90.00
_cell.angle_gamma   90.00
#
_symmetry.space_group_name_H-M   'P 1'
#
loop_
_entity.id
_entity.type
_entity.pdbx_description
1 polymer ?
#
loop_
_entity_poly.entity_id
_entity_poly.type
_entity_poly.pdbx_seq_one_letter_code
_entity_poly.pdbx_strand_id
1 'polypeptide(L)'
;MIIVSATTARHLFGNDDPIGQTFAVPKFQYRLSSGKEATVVGVVSDVKYSGIDATAGDQVYWSMAQAPWLSAFLTIRTAGDVNVASELRHVVASVDATVAMSSIKTLDGIIATATAPARFRTILIAAFALIGLAIASIGLYGIVAYSVSQRTAEIGIRVALGAGTSNVMSLVLREGVAIAAAGVAIGLPTAYATSRMFAALLFGVKPNDLFTYVASALGLIAVALAASYAPARRAARVDPIVALRPSSGQSRVLPRR
;
A
#
# COMPACT_ATOMS: atom_id res chain seq x y z
N MET A 1 -37.95 17.04 11.97
CA MET A 1 -36.79 16.91 12.88
C MET A 1 -35.75 16.09 12.17
N ILE A 2 -34.47 16.44 12.30
CA ILE A 2 -33.39 15.87 11.49
C ILE A 2 -32.18 15.52 12.33
N ILE A 3 -31.39 14.58 11.84
CA ILE A 3 -30.07 14.29 12.37
C ILE A 3 -29.07 14.62 11.27
N VAL A 4 -27.94 15.23 11.61
CA VAL A 4 -26.90 15.60 10.65
C VAL A 4 -25.58 14.92 10.99
N SER A 5 -24.71 14.71 10.01
CA SER A 5 -23.35 14.26 10.28
C SER A 5 -22.50 15.38 10.90
N ALA A 6 -21.41 15.00 11.59
CA ALA A 6 -20.49 15.94 12.22
C ALA A 6 -19.83 16.91 11.22
N THR A 7 -19.55 16.46 9.99
CA THR A 7 -19.06 17.32 8.92
C THR A 7 -20.12 18.33 8.48
N THR A 8 -21.36 17.92 8.31
CA THR A 8 -22.47 18.83 7.97
C THR A 8 -22.77 19.82 9.07
N ALA A 9 -22.74 19.40 10.33
CA ALA A 9 -22.89 20.29 11.46
C ALA A 9 -21.83 21.42 11.44
N ARG A 10 -20.56 21.06 11.21
CA ARG A 10 -19.47 22.04 11.13
C ARG A 10 -19.57 22.95 9.91
N HIS A 11 -19.96 22.43 8.76
CA HIS A 11 -20.11 23.25 7.55
C HIS A 11 -21.27 24.25 7.65
N LEU A 12 -22.40 23.84 8.22
CA LEU A 12 -23.60 24.68 8.28
C LEU A 12 -23.62 25.63 9.49
N PHE A 13 -23.12 25.18 10.63
CA PHE A 13 -23.23 25.91 11.91
C PHE A 13 -21.87 26.33 12.50
N GLY A 14 -20.75 25.99 11.83
CA GLY A 14 -19.41 26.36 12.29
C GLY A 14 -19.08 25.75 13.64
N ASN A 15 -18.86 26.62 14.64
CA ASN A 15 -18.58 26.26 16.03
C ASN A 15 -19.81 26.38 16.94
N ASP A 16 -20.96 26.82 16.42
CA ASP A 16 -22.17 26.98 17.21
C ASP A 16 -22.84 25.62 17.46
N ASP A 17 -23.61 25.51 18.54
CA ASP A 17 -24.37 24.29 18.84
C ASP A 17 -25.44 24.09 17.76
N PRO A 18 -25.36 23.01 16.96
CA PRO A 18 -26.32 22.76 15.90
C PRO A 18 -27.68 22.29 16.43
N ILE A 19 -27.76 21.81 17.67
CA ILE A 19 -29.00 21.25 18.23
C ILE A 19 -30.03 22.35 18.45
N GLY A 20 -31.25 22.13 17.96
CA GLY A 20 -32.36 23.09 18.06
C GLY A 20 -32.39 24.14 16.95
N GLN A 21 -31.34 24.24 16.14
CA GLN A 21 -31.34 25.14 14.98
C GLN A 21 -32.20 24.60 13.84
N THR A 22 -32.78 25.51 13.05
CA THR A 22 -33.62 25.17 11.90
C THR A 22 -32.87 25.35 10.58
N PHE A 23 -33.14 24.46 9.64
CA PHE A 23 -32.55 24.48 8.31
C PHE A 23 -33.63 24.30 7.23
N ALA A 24 -33.53 25.08 6.15
CA ALA A 24 -34.43 25.00 5.01
C ALA A 24 -33.95 23.93 4.02
N VAL A 25 -34.72 22.87 3.83
CA VAL A 25 -34.33 21.78 2.92
C VAL A 25 -34.73 22.10 1.47
N PRO A 26 -33.79 22.02 0.51
CA PRO A 26 -34.08 22.28 -0.91
C PRO A 26 -35.14 21.33 -1.49
N LYS A 27 -35.97 21.87 -2.40
CA LYS A 27 -37.15 21.21 -3.02
C LYS A 27 -36.87 19.92 -3.81
N PHE A 28 -35.62 19.59 -4.10
CA PHE A 28 -35.29 18.70 -5.23
C PHE A 28 -35.30 17.19 -4.94
N GLN A 29 -35.39 16.75 -3.68
CA GLN A 29 -35.26 15.31 -3.36
C GLN A 29 -36.36 14.74 -2.47
N TYR A 30 -37.14 15.59 -1.81
CA TYR A 30 -38.09 15.15 -0.79
C TYR A 30 -39.44 15.72 -1.17
N ARG A 31 -40.48 14.88 -1.29
CA ARG A 31 -41.88 15.32 -1.48
C ARG A 31 -42.42 16.03 -0.22
N LEU A 32 -41.59 16.85 0.43
CA LEU A 32 -41.98 17.77 1.46
C LEU A 32 -42.80 18.87 0.80
N SER A 33 -44.00 19.12 1.33
CA SER A 33 -44.72 20.35 1.03
C SER A 33 -43.80 21.52 1.36
N SER A 34 -43.41 22.25 0.31
CA SER A 34 -42.74 23.54 0.28
C SER A 34 -42.77 24.32 1.62
N GLY A 35 -41.60 24.67 2.15
CA GLY A 35 -41.45 25.72 3.17
C GLY A 35 -41.39 25.27 4.63
N LYS A 36 -41.29 23.97 4.94
CA LYS A 36 -41.09 23.52 6.31
C LYS A 36 -39.60 23.53 6.68
N GLU A 37 -39.26 24.42 7.59
CA GLU A 37 -38.00 24.38 8.33
C GLU A 37 -37.87 23.07 9.11
N ALA A 38 -36.66 22.53 9.12
CA ALA A 38 -36.37 21.29 9.81
C ALA A 38 -35.39 21.54 10.96
N THR A 39 -35.83 21.22 12.17
CA THR A 39 -35.01 21.37 13.38
C THR A 39 -34.03 20.20 13.52
N VAL A 40 -32.76 20.52 13.73
CA VAL A 40 -31.72 19.55 14.07
C VAL A 40 -31.94 19.07 15.51
N VAL A 41 -32.03 17.76 15.71
CA VAL A 41 -32.24 17.13 17.02
C VAL A 41 -31.09 16.23 17.46
N GLY A 42 -30.08 16.07 16.60
CA GLY A 42 -28.91 15.27 16.91
C GLY A 42 -27.82 15.36 15.86
N VAL A 43 -26.61 15.01 16.29
CA VAL A 43 -25.42 14.93 15.44
C VAL A 43 -24.83 13.53 15.57
N VAL A 44 -24.48 12.92 14.43
CA VAL A 44 -23.85 11.59 14.38
C VAL A 44 -22.47 11.66 13.76
N SER A 45 -21.65 10.64 14.02
CA SER A 45 -20.34 10.51 13.39
C SER A 45 -20.45 10.38 11.88
N ASP A 46 -19.44 10.89 11.19
CA ASP A 46 -19.36 10.87 9.74
C ASP A 46 -19.27 9.44 9.17
N VAL A 47 -20.07 9.17 8.14
CA VAL A 47 -20.04 7.90 7.40
C VAL A 47 -19.52 8.12 5.98
N LYS A 48 -18.73 7.20 5.44
CA LYS A 48 -18.24 7.29 4.06
C LYS A 48 -19.23 6.67 3.08
N TYR A 49 -20.17 7.48 2.58
CA TYR A 49 -21.22 7.02 1.67
C TYR A 49 -20.74 6.90 0.21
N SER A 50 -19.89 7.83 -0.26
CA SER A 50 -19.45 7.91 -1.66
C SER A 50 -18.25 7.00 -2.01
N GLY A 51 -17.82 6.14 -1.09
CA GLY A 51 -16.68 5.23 -1.26
C GLY A 51 -15.71 5.26 -0.09
N ILE A 52 -14.96 4.16 0.09
CA ILE A 52 -14.02 3.99 1.21
C ILE A 52 -12.87 5.00 1.15
N ASP A 53 -12.47 5.40 -0.06
CA ASP A 53 -11.39 6.36 -0.30
C ASP A 53 -11.88 7.82 -0.35
N ALA A 54 -13.20 8.04 -0.32
CA ALA A 54 -13.77 9.38 -0.32
C ALA A 54 -13.74 10.02 1.08
N THR A 55 -13.70 11.35 1.11
CA THR A 55 -14.02 12.10 2.32
C THR A 55 -15.50 11.90 2.65
N ALA A 56 -15.83 11.94 3.95
CA ALA A 56 -17.22 11.96 4.34
C ALA A 56 -17.85 13.25 3.81
N GLY A 57 -18.83 13.10 2.92
CA GLY A 57 -19.60 14.23 2.41
C GLY A 57 -20.67 14.67 3.40
N ASP A 58 -21.33 15.77 3.06
CA ASP A 58 -22.44 16.27 3.85
C ASP A 58 -23.64 15.31 3.83
N GLN A 59 -24.15 14.97 5.02
CA GLN A 59 -25.18 13.97 5.22
C GLN A 59 -26.25 14.45 6.20
N VAL A 60 -27.50 14.28 5.78
CA VAL A 60 -28.68 14.58 6.57
C VAL A 60 -29.54 13.32 6.61
N TYR A 61 -29.94 12.93 7.81
CA TYR A 61 -30.76 11.75 8.08
C TYR A 61 -32.17 12.18 8.44
N TRP A 62 -33.13 11.50 7.83
CA TRP A 62 -34.56 11.72 8.06
C TRP A 62 -35.25 10.46 8.54
N SER A 63 -36.29 10.64 9.35
CA SER A 63 -37.18 9.53 9.66
C SER A 63 -38.03 9.18 8.44
N MET A 64 -38.05 7.90 8.05
CA MET A 64 -38.89 7.41 6.97
C MET A 64 -40.39 7.65 7.22
N ALA A 65 -40.81 7.72 8.49
CA ALA A 65 -42.18 8.08 8.86
C ALA A 65 -42.52 9.55 8.56
N GLN A 66 -41.52 10.44 8.56
CA GLN A 66 -41.71 11.87 8.25
C GLN A 66 -41.61 12.15 6.74
N ALA A 67 -40.78 11.40 6.02
CA ALA A 67 -40.59 11.54 4.58
C ALA A 67 -40.47 10.15 3.91
N PRO A 68 -41.58 9.51 3.56
CA PRO A 68 -41.56 8.19 2.94
C PRO A 68 -40.83 8.22 1.58
N TRP A 69 -39.86 7.34 1.40
CA TRP A 69 -39.18 7.13 0.12
C TRP A 69 -39.87 6.02 -0.68
N LEU A 70 -39.96 6.20 -2.00
CA LEU A 70 -40.53 5.23 -2.93
C LEU A 70 -39.63 4.00 -3.14
N SER A 71 -38.35 4.13 -2.83
CA SER A 71 -37.37 3.04 -2.82
C SER A 71 -36.53 3.13 -1.54
N ALA A 72 -36.43 2.03 -0.81
CA ALA A 72 -35.65 1.95 0.42
C ALA A 72 -34.81 0.67 0.42
N PHE A 73 -33.59 0.78 0.94
CA PHE A 73 -32.78 -0.38 1.26
C PHE A 73 -33.02 -0.78 2.71
N LEU A 74 -33.43 -2.03 2.93
CA LEU A 74 -33.56 -2.58 4.27
C LEU A 74 -32.19 -3.10 4.72
N THR A 75 -31.67 -2.53 5.80
CA THR A 75 -30.44 -3.00 6.44
C THR A 75 -30.80 -3.79 7.69
N ILE A 76 -30.26 -4.99 7.82
CA ILE A 76 -30.54 -5.90 8.94
C ILE A 76 -29.21 -6.21 9.61
N ARG A 77 -29.18 -6.05 10.95
CA ARG A 77 -28.04 -6.43 11.77
C ARG A 77 -28.33 -7.78 12.41
N THR A 78 -27.50 -8.76 12.09
CA THR A 78 -27.55 -10.10 12.68
C THR A 78 -26.43 -10.27 13.70
N ALA A 79 -26.64 -11.13 14.70
CA ALA A 79 -25.58 -11.59 15.56
C ALA A 79 -24.91 -12.82 14.91
N GLY A 80 -23.63 -12.72 14.57
CA GLY A 80 -22.87 -13.80 13.93
C GLY A 80 -23.06 -13.91 12.41
N ASP A 81 -22.35 -14.88 11.82
CA ASP A 81 -22.30 -15.14 10.37
C ASP A 81 -23.44 -16.08 9.94
N VAL A 82 -24.67 -15.63 10.19
CA VAL A 82 -25.87 -16.38 9.82
C VAL A 82 -26.30 -15.95 8.42
N ASN A 83 -26.35 -16.90 7.49
CA ASN A 83 -26.90 -16.66 6.16
C ASN A 83 -28.44 -16.54 6.24
N VAL A 84 -28.92 -15.35 6.56
CA VAL A 84 -30.36 -15.03 6.66
C VAL A 84 -31.00 -14.76 5.31
N ALA A 85 -30.26 -14.87 4.19
CA ALA A 85 -30.76 -14.44 2.89
C ALA A 85 -31.95 -15.27 2.40
N SER A 86 -31.93 -16.59 2.60
CA SER A 86 -33.05 -17.47 2.23
C SER A 86 -34.28 -17.23 3.10
N GLU A 87 -34.08 -17.09 4.41
CA GLU A 87 -35.14 -16.84 5.38
C GLU A 87 -35.84 -15.50 5.11
N LEU A 88 -35.05 -14.45 4.84
CA LEU A 88 -35.58 -13.13 4.50
C LEU A 88 -36.41 -13.15 3.22
N ARG A 89 -35.99 -13.89 2.19
CA ARG A 89 -36.80 -14.03 0.98
C ARG A 89 -38.15 -14.68 1.28
N HIS A 90 -38.16 -15.72 2.12
CA HIS A 90 -39.39 -16.40 2.49
C HIS A 90 -40.34 -15.48 3.28
N VAL A 91 -39.81 -14.76 4.27
CA VAL A 91 -40.59 -13.81 5.08
C VAL A 91 -41.15 -12.68 4.21
N VAL A 92 -40.33 -12.06 3.36
CA VAL A 92 -40.80 -10.97 2.49
C VAL A 92 -41.84 -11.46 1.49
N ALA A 93 -41.64 -12.63 0.87
CA ALA A 93 -42.60 -13.21 -0.06
C ALA A 93 -43.94 -13.55 0.63
N SER A 94 -43.92 -13.89 1.92
CA SER A 94 -45.15 -14.12 2.70
C SER A 94 -45.93 -12.85 3.01
N VAL A 95 -45.26 -11.69 3.03
CA VAL A 95 -45.89 -10.38 3.23
C VAL A 95 -46.39 -9.82 1.91
N ASP A 96 -45.54 -9.82 0.89
CA ASP A 96 -45.88 -9.34 -0.45
C ASP A 96 -44.97 -10.01 -1.51
N ALA A 97 -45.56 -10.92 -2.28
CA ALA A 97 -44.86 -11.66 -3.33
C ALA A 97 -44.51 -10.80 -4.56
N THR A 98 -45.05 -9.58 -4.69
CA THR A 98 -44.76 -8.67 -5.80
C THR A 98 -43.50 -7.84 -5.58
N VAL A 99 -42.97 -7.83 -4.36
CA VAL A 99 -41.73 -7.11 -4.02
C VAL A 99 -40.52 -7.83 -4.62
N ALA A 100 -39.96 -7.23 -5.67
CA ALA A 100 -38.71 -7.70 -6.26
C ALA A 100 -37.53 -7.44 -5.31
N MET A 101 -37.12 -8.45 -4.55
CA MET A 101 -35.91 -8.38 -3.72
C MET A 101 -34.66 -8.42 -4.61
N SER A 102 -34.20 -7.25 -5.05
CA SER A 102 -32.94 -7.13 -5.77
C SER A 102 -31.76 -7.37 -4.83
N SER A 103 -30.96 -8.41 -5.14
CA SER A 103 -29.64 -8.74 -4.57
C SER A 103 -29.44 -8.48 -3.07
N ILE A 104 -29.66 -9.50 -2.24
CA ILE A 104 -29.23 -9.49 -0.84
C ILE A 104 -27.69 -9.52 -0.81
N LYS A 105 -27.08 -8.47 -0.27
CA LYS A 105 -25.62 -8.35 -0.12
C LYS A 105 -25.27 -8.18 1.35
N THR A 106 -24.25 -8.90 1.82
CA THR A 106 -23.67 -8.66 3.14
C THR A 106 -22.82 -7.39 3.10
N LEU A 107 -22.69 -6.71 4.25
CA LEU A 107 -21.78 -5.57 4.36
C LEU A 107 -20.35 -5.97 4.00
N ASP A 108 -19.90 -7.16 4.41
CA ASP A 108 -18.58 -7.68 4.03
C ASP A 108 -18.43 -7.87 2.52
N GLY A 109 -19.47 -8.35 1.83
CA GLY A 109 -19.47 -8.48 0.37
C GLY A 109 -19.43 -7.13 -0.34
N ILE A 110 -20.12 -6.12 0.20
CA ILE A 110 -20.06 -4.75 -0.31
C ILE A 110 -18.65 -4.17 -0.11
N ILE A 111 -18.06 -4.33 1.08
CA ILE A 111 -16.70 -3.88 1.38
C ILE A 111 -15.67 -4.59 0.49
N ALA A 112 -15.80 -5.91 0.30
CA ALA A 112 -14.92 -6.69 -0.56
C ALA A 112 -14.98 -6.22 -2.02
N THR A 113 -16.18 -5.93 -2.52
CA THR A 113 -16.37 -5.42 -3.89
C THR A 113 -15.81 -4.00 -4.03
N ALA A 114 -16.04 -3.15 -3.04
CA ALA A 114 -15.54 -1.78 -3.03
C ALA A 114 -14.00 -1.71 -2.95
N THR A 115 -13.36 -2.66 -2.27
CA THR A 115 -11.90 -2.71 -2.12
C THR A 115 -11.19 -3.54 -3.20
N ALA A 116 -11.91 -4.31 -4.01
CA ALA A 116 -11.33 -5.17 -5.05
C ALA A 116 -10.40 -4.42 -6.05
N PRO A 117 -10.77 -3.23 -6.58
CA PRO A 117 -9.89 -2.49 -7.49
C PRO A 117 -8.60 -2.00 -6.83
N ALA A 118 -8.66 -1.63 -5.54
CA ALA A 118 -7.46 -1.25 -4.78
C ALA A 118 -6.54 -2.46 -4.58
N ARG A 119 -7.10 -3.60 -4.15
CA ARG A 119 -6.35 -4.85 -3.95
C ARG A 119 -5.67 -5.33 -5.23
N PHE A 120 -6.36 -5.27 -6.36
CA PHE A 120 -5.79 -5.63 -7.66
C PHE A 120 -4.59 -4.75 -8.01
N ARG A 121 -4.72 -3.42 -7.85
CA ARG A 121 -3.61 -2.47 -8.07
C ARG A 121 -2.43 -2.77 -7.13
N THR A 122 -2.68 -3.03 -5.86
CA THR A 122 -1.62 -3.40 -4.89
C THR A 122 -0.89 -4.67 -5.30
N ILE A 123 -1.60 -5.71 -5.75
CA ILE A 123 -0.99 -6.97 -6.20
C ILE A 123 -0.09 -6.74 -7.42
N LEU A 124 -0.55 -5.95 -8.40
CA LEU A 124 0.26 -5.61 -9.58
C LEU A 124 1.53 -4.82 -9.22
N ILE A 125 1.40 -3.80 -8.36
CA ILE A 125 2.55 -3.02 -7.90
C ILE A 125 3.53 -3.91 -7.12
N ALA A 126 3.02 -4.80 -6.26
CA ALA A 126 3.84 -5.75 -5.53
C ALA A 126 4.58 -6.70 -6.48
N ALA A 127 3.93 -7.20 -7.52
CA ALA A 127 4.56 -8.06 -8.53
C ALA A 127 5.68 -7.31 -9.28
N PHE A 128 5.43 -6.09 -9.74
CA PHE A 128 6.48 -5.27 -10.39
C PHE A 128 7.63 -4.92 -9.45
N ALA A 129 7.33 -4.60 -8.19
CA ALA A 129 8.34 -4.35 -7.17
C ALA A 129 9.22 -5.59 -6.95
N LEU A 130 8.63 -6.79 -6.86
CA LEU A 130 9.37 -8.05 -6.71
C LEU A 130 10.27 -8.33 -7.92
N ILE A 131 9.79 -8.09 -9.14
CA ILE A 131 10.58 -8.26 -10.36
C ILE A 131 11.75 -7.25 -10.37
N GLY A 132 11.46 -5.97 -10.09
CA GLY A 132 12.50 -4.94 -10.00
C GLY A 132 13.55 -5.26 -8.94
N LEU A 133 13.12 -5.77 -7.79
CA LEU A 133 13.99 -6.21 -6.71
C LEU A 133 14.88 -7.39 -7.14
N ALA A 134 14.33 -8.36 -7.86
CA ALA A 134 15.09 -9.48 -8.39
C ALA A 134 16.16 -8.99 -9.39
N ILE A 135 15.79 -8.11 -10.33
CA ILE A 135 16.72 -7.52 -11.30
C ILE A 135 17.83 -6.74 -10.58
N ALA A 136 17.47 -5.90 -9.62
CA ALA A 136 18.44 -5.15 -8.82
C ALA A 136 19.38 -6.07 -8.04
N SER A 137 18.85 -7.15 -7.45
CA SER A 137 19.63 -8.14 -6.71
C SER A 137 20.64 -8.86 -7.61
N ILE A 138 20.21 -9.27 -8.82
CA ILE A 138 21.10 -9.92 -9.80
C ILE A 138 22.18 -8.95 -10.27
N GLY A 139 21.83 -7.69 -10.55
CA GLY A 139 22.78 -6.65 -10.95
C GLY A 139 23.82 -6.37 -9.86
N LEU A 140 23.36 -6.20 -8.61
CA LEU A 140 24.26 -5.98 -7.48
C LEU A 140 25.17 -7.18 -7.23
N TYR A 141 24.62 -8.41 -7.29
CA TYR A 141 25.42 -9.63 -7.21
C TYR A 141 26.52 -9.62 -8.28
N GLY A 142 26.18 -9.28 -9.53
CA GLY A 142 27.12 -9.21 -10.64
C GLY A 142 28.24 -8.20 -10.41
N ILE A 143 27.89 -6.98 -9.99
CA ILE A 143 28.87 -5.91 -9.69
C ILE A 143 29.80 -6.32 -8.56
N VAL A 144 29.26 -6.83 -7.45
CA VAL A 144 30.07 -7.23 -6.29
C VAL A 144 30.91 -8.46 -6.60
N ALA A 145 30.37 -9.47 -7.29
CA ALA A 145 31.13 -10.65 -7.70
C ALA A 145 32.27 -10.29 -8.66
N TYR A 146 32.03 -9.32 -9.57
CA TYR A 146 33.05 -8.82 -10.47
C TYR A 146 34.16 -8.06 -9.73
N SER A 147 33.80 -7.18 -8.79
CA SER A 147 34.74 -6.46 -7.93
C SER A 147 35.63 -7.42 -7.12
N VAL A 148 35.02 -8.44 -6.50
CA VAL A 148 35.73 -9.52 -5.81
C VAL A 148 36.71 -10.22 -6.74
N SER A 149 36.27 -10.57 -7.97
CA SER A 149 37.09 -11.28 -8.94
C SER A 149 38.32 -10.46 -9.36
N GLN A 150 38.16 -9.15 -9.60
CA GLN A 150 39.29 -8.26 -9.89
C GLN A 150 40.28 -8.13 -8.74
N ARG A 151 39.80 -8.18 -7.48
CA ARG A 151 40.64 -8.03 -6.28
C ARG A 151 41.09 -9.36 -5.66
N THR A 152 40.95 -10.47 -6.38
CA THR A 152 41.30 -11.81 -5.87
C THR A 152 42.74 -11.89 -5.37
N ALA A 153 43.69 -11.28 -6.08
CA ALA A 153 45.10 -11.26 -5.68
C ALA A 153 45.33 -10.48 -4.37
N GLU A 154 44.73 -9.28 -4.23
CA GLU A 154 44.81 -8.49 -3.00
C GLU A 154 44.17 -9.21 -1.80
N ILE A 155 43.01 -9.84 -2.03
CA ILE A 155 42.30 -10.64 -1.02
C ILE A 155 43.17 -11.83 -0.61
N GLY A 156 43.80 -12.52 -1.56
CA GLY A 156 44.73 -13.62 -1.32
C GLY A 156 45.95 -13.20 -0.49
N ILE A 157 46.55 -12.03 -0.77
CA ILE A 157 47.64 -11.48 0.05
C ILE A 157 47.17 -11.21 1.48
N ARG A 158 46.00 -10.58 1.67
CA ARG A 158 45.46 -10.31 3.01
C ARG A 158 45.20 -11.59 3.79
N VAL A 159 44.65 -12.61 3.16
CA VAL A 159 44.41 -13.92 3.78
C VAL A 159 45.73 -14.61 4.14
N ALA A 160 46.74 -14.54 3.26
CA ALA A 160 48.09 -15.07 3.53
C ALA A 160 48.78 -14.35 4.70
N LEU A 161 48.50 -13.06 4.90
CA LEU A 161 48.95 -12.26 6.04
C LEU A 161 48.13 -12.52 7.33
N GLY A 162 47.18 -13.46 7.32
CA GLY A 162 46.39 -13.85 8.48
C GLY A 162 45.08 -13.08 8.68
N ALA A 163 44.60 -12.36 7.66
CA ALA A 163 43.28 -11.73 7.75
C ALA A 163 42.18 -12.78 7.90
N GLY A 164 41.40 -12.70 8.99
CA GLY A 164 40.29 -13.60 9.23
C GLY A 164 39.17 -13.49 8.19
N THR A 165 38.41 -14.56 8.01
CA THR A 165 37.26 -14.66 7.09
C THR A 165 36.23 -13.55 7.31
N SER A 166 36.03 -13.13 8.56
CA SER A 166 35.12 -12.03 8.93
C SER A 166 35.55 -10.67 8.36
N ASN A 167 36.86 -10.39 8.30
CA ASN A 167 37.37 -9.14 7.74
C ASN A 167 37.12 -9.06 6.23
N VAL A 168 37.31 -10.17 5.51
CA VAL A 168 37.03 -10.26 4.07
C VAL A 168 35.52 -10.16 3.80
N MET A 169 34.70 -10.85 4.58
CA MET A 169 33.24 -10.74 4.47
C MET A 169 32.74 -9.32 4.72
N SER A 170 33.21 -8.67 5.79
CA SER A 170 32.83 -7.29 6.14
C SER A 170 33.20 -6.30 5.03
N LEU A 171 34.38 -6.45 4.42
CA LEU A 171 34.81 -5.61 3.31
C LEU A 171 33.83 -5.68 2.13
N VAL A 172 33.47 -6.90 1.71
CA VAL A 172 32.58 -7.12 0.55
C VAL A 172 31.13 -6.72 0.86
N LEU A 173 30.66 -7.00 2.08
CA LEU A 173 29.31 -6.59 2.51
C LEU A 173 29.20 -5.05 2.60
N ARG A 174 30.23 -4.35 3.07
CA ARG A 174 30.26 -2.89 3.10
C ARG A 174 30.20 -2.28 1.71
N GLU A 175 30.84 -2.90 0.72
CA GLU A 175 30.73 -2.47 -0.68
C GLU A 175 29.30 -2.58 -1.20
N GLY A 176 28.63 -3.71 -0.95
CA GLY A 176 27.22 -3.90 -1.28
C GLY A 176 26.30 -2.89 -0.59
N VAL A 177 26.50 -2.66 0.72
CA VAL A 177 25.74 -1.68 1.51
C VAL A 177 26.00 -0.26 1.02
N ALA A 178 27.23 0.10 0.63
CA ALA A 178 27.53 1.43 0.12
C ALA A 178 26.81 1.72 -1.20
N ILE A 179 26.77 0.75 -2.12
CA ILE A 179 26.02 0.86 -3.37
C ILE A 179 24.52 1.01 -3.07
N ALA A 180 23.98 0.20 -2.17
CA ALA A 180 22.59 0.28 -1.76
C ALA A 180 22.24 1.62 -1.09
N ALA A 181 23.11 2.12 -0.20
CA ALA A 181 22.93 3.39 0.48
C ALA A 181 22.95 4.56 -0.52
N ALA A 182 23.84 4.55 -1.51
CA ALA A 182 23.84 5.53 -2.58
C ALA A 182 22.54 5.47 -3.41
N GLY A 183 22.08 4.25 -3.74
CA GLY A 183 20.80 4.04 -4.41
C GLY A 183 19.61 4.57 -3.60
N VAL A 184 19.57 4.32 -2.29
CA VAL A 184 18.53 4.83 -1.38
C VAL A 184 18.59 6.35 -1.27
N ALA A 185 19.79 6.93 -1.16
CA ALA A 185 19.98 8.38 -1.06
C ALA A 185 19.49 9.13 -2.30
N ILE A 186 19.55 8.51 -3.49
CA ILE A 186 19.02 9.07 -4.73
C ILE A 186 17.54 8.70 -4.92
N GLY A 187 17.16 7.48 -4.59
CA GLY A 187 15.83 6.94 -4.81
C GLY A 187 14.76 7.57 -3.92
N LEU A 188 15.05 7.83 -2.64
CA LEU A 188 14.08 8.43 -1.72
C LEU A 188 13.67 9.86 -2.14
N PRO A 189 14.60 10.80 -2.44
CA PRO A 189 14.24 12.11 -2.96
C PRO A 189 13.46 12.04 -4.27
N THR A 190 13.85 11.13 -5.17
CA THR A 190 13.16 10.93 -6.44
C THR A 190 11.72 10.45 -6.22
N ALA A 191 11.53 9.43 -5.37
CA ALA A 191 10.21 8.91 -5.03
C ALA A 191 9.33 9.96 -4.35
N TYR A 192 9.90 10.77 -3.47
CA TYR A 192 9.20 11.88 -2.81
C TYR A 192 8.76 12.95 -3.82
N ALA A 193 9.66 13.38 -4.71
CA ALA A 193 9.35 14.37 -5.75
C ALA A 193 8.25 13.87 -6.69
N THR A 194 8.34 12.61 -7.14
CA THR A 194 7.33 11.98 -8.00
C THR A 194 5.99 11.83 -7.27
N SER A 195 5.99 11.42 -6.00
CA SER A 195 4.76 11.32 -5.19
C SER A 195 4.07 12.68 -5.05
N ARG A 196 4.84 13.75 -4.88
CA ARG A 196 4.29 15.11 -4.79
C ARG A 196 3.68 15.56 -6.12
N MET A 197 4.33 15.24 -7.23
CA MET A 197 3.81 15.54 -8.58
C MET A 197 2.48 14.81 -8.83
N PHE A 198 2.37 13.55 -8.43
CA PHE A 198 1.11 12.80 -8.53
C PHE A 198 0.04 13.29 -7.57
N ALA A 199 0.39 13.69 -6.35
CA ALA A 199 -0.59 14.25 -5.41
C ALA A 199 -1.19 15.59 -5.91
N ALA A 200 -0.46 16.34 -6.73
CA ALA A 200 -0.98 17.53 -7.41
C ALA A 200 -1.99 17.19 -8.53
N LEU A 201 -1.95 15.96 -9.07
CA LEU A 201 -2.79 15.49 -10.18
C LEU A 201 -3.96 14.61 -9.71
N LEU A 202 -3.78 13.87 -8.60
CA LEU A 202 -4.75 12.92 -8.06
C LEU A 202 -5.18 13.34 -6.65
N PHE A 203 -6.47 13.64 -6.48
CA PHE A 203 -7.08 13.90 -5.18
C PHE A 203 -6.93 12.70 -4.23
N GLY A 204 -6.46 12.94 -3.01
CA GLY A 204 -6.48 11.96 -1.91
C GLY A 204 -5.20 11.19 -1.64
N VAL A 205 -4.13 11.37 -2.42
CA VAL A 205 -2.82 10.74 -2.13
C VAL A 205 -2.07 11.58 -1.09
N LYS A 206 -1.95 11.07 0.14
CA LYS A 206 -1.10 11.68 1.17
C LYS A 206 0.37 11.33 0.88
N PRO A 207 1.25 12.30 0.54
CA PRO A 207 2.63 12.00 0.13
C PRO A 207 3.56 11.54 1.26
N ASN A 208 3.12 11.59 2.52
CA ASN A 208 4.01 11.56 3.69
C ASN A 208 3.75 10.35 4.60
N ASP A 209 3.85 9.14 4.07
CA ASP A 209 3.98 7.96 4.92
C ASP A 209 5.47 7.66 5.20
N LEU A 210 5.97 8.20 6.30
CA LEU A 210 7.35 8.01 6.75
C LEU A 210 7.67 6.52 6.99
N PHE A 211 6.69 5.74 7.45
CA PHE A 211 6.88 4.31 7.70
C PHE A 211 7.18 3.57 6.40
N THR A 212 6.44 3.86 5.33
CA THR A 212 6.67 3.25 4.00
C THR A 212 8.07 3.56 3.46
N TYR A 213 8.55 4.80 3.58
CA TYR A 213 9.90 5.17 3.14
C TYR A 213 10.99 4.46 3.94
N VAL A 214 10.88 4.43 5.27
CA VAL A 214 11.86 3.77 6.14
C VAL A 214 11.87 2.25 5.91
N ALA A 215 10.69 1.63 5.85
CA ALA A 215 10.55 0.20 5.58
C ALA A 215 11.14 -0.19 4.21
N SER A 216 10.92 0.63 3.18
CA SER A 216 11.49 0.40 1.85
C SER A 216 13.02 0.52 1.86
N ALA A 217 13.58 1.54 2.52
CA ALA A 217 15.02 1.71 2.64
C ALA A 217 15.68 0.53 3.37
N LEU A 218 15.12 0.10 4.50
CA LEU A 218 15.61 -1.06 5.24
C LEU A 218 15.48 -2.35 4.43
N GLY A 219 14.37 -2.53 3.70
CA GLY A 219 14.16 -3.66 2.81
C GLY A 219 15.22 -3.74 1.70
N LEU A 220 15.53 -2.61 1.05
CA LEU A 220 16.57 -2.53 0.02
C LEU A 220 17.96 -2.85 0.58
N ILE A 221 18.28 -2.37 1.79
CA ILE A 221 19.55 -2.70 2.46
C ILE A 221 19.62 -4.19 2.79
N ALA A 222 18.54 -4.79 3.29
CA ALA A 222 18.48 -6.22 3.59
C ALA A 222 18.68 -7.07 2.32
N VAL A 223 18.08 -6.67 1.21
CA VAL A 223 18.23 -7.32 -0.09
C VAL A 223 19.66 -7.18 -0.61
N ALA A 224 20.27 -6.01 -0.44
CA ALA A 224 21.66 -5.79 -0.81
C ALA A 224 22.61 -6.70 -0.03
N LEU A 225 22.41 -6.81 1.28
CA LEU A 225 23.16 -7.75 2.12
C LEU A 225 22.97 -9.20 1.66
N ALA A 226 21.74 -9.61 1.34
CA ALA A 226 21.45 -10.96 0.85
C ALA A 226 22.14 -11.24 -0.50
N ALA A 227 22.08 -10.30 -1.45
CA ALA A 227 22.71 -10.41 -2.76
C ALA A 227 24.25 -10.45 -2.65
N SER A 228 24.84 -9.63 -1.77
CA SER A 228 26.28 -9.56 -1.55
C SER A 228 26.83 -10.70 -0.68
N TYR A 229 25.98 -11.44 0.03
CA TYR A 229 26.42 -12.52 0.93
C TYR A 229 27.12 -13.67 0.18
N ALA A 230 26.56 -14.12 -0.95
CA ALA A 230 27.15 -15.18 -1.75
C ALA A 230 28.57 -14.82 -2.29
N PRO A 231 28.81 -13.68 -2.95
CA PRO A 231 30.14 -13.28 -3.38
C PRO A 231 31.09 -12.99 -2.21
N ALA A 232 30.60 -12.43 -1.08
CA ALA A 232 31.39 -12.24 0.13
C ALA A 232 31.89 -13.58 0.72
N ARG A 233 31.01 -14.59 0.76
CA ARG A 233 31.38 -15.94 1.22
C ARG A 233 32.38 -16.61 0.28
N ARG A 234 32.26 -16.39 -1.04
CA ARG A 234 33.24 -16.88 -2.03
C ARG A 234 34.60 -16.20 -1.81
N ALA A 235 34.64 -14.89 -1.65
CA ALA A 235 35.86 -14.13 -1.37
C ALA A 235 36.59 -14.62 -0.11
N ALA A 236 35.84 -14.86 0.96
CA ALA A 236 36.40 -15.33 2.23
C ALA A 236 36.95 -16.77 2.19
N ARG A 237 36.66 -17.54 1.13
CA ARG A 237 37.11 -18.93 0.94
C ARG A 237 38.19 -19.07 -0.14
N VAL A 238 38.70 -17.95 -0.67
CA VAL A 238 39.78 -17.96 -1.66
C VAL A 238 41.03 -18.57 -1.02
N ASP A 239 41.60 -19.59 -1.69
CA ASP A 239 42.87 -20.19 -1.30
C ASP A 239 44.03 -19.25 -1.70
N PRO A 240 44.84 -18.75 -0.76
CA PRO A 240 45.94 -17.83 -1.04
C PRO A 240 46.97 -18.41 -2.02
N ILE A 241 47.18 -19.73 -2.04
CA ILE A 241 48.12 -20.38 -2.98
C ILE A 241 47.59 -20.31 -4.41
N VAL A 242 46.28 -20.47 -4.61
CA VAL A 242 45.64 -20.37 -5.92
C VAL A 242 45.57 -18.91 -6.37
N ALA A 243 45.33 -17.98 -5.45
CA ALA A 243 45.24 -16.54 -5.75
C ALA A 243 46.59 -15.90 -6.14
N LEU A 244 47.71 -16.45 -5.66
CA LEU A 244 49.07 -15.93 -5.92
C LEU A 244 49.79 -16.66 -7.04
N ARG A 245 49.23 -17.74 -7.58
CA ARG A 245 49.86 -18.47 -8.70
C ARG A 245 49.83 -17.58 -9.94
N PRO A 246 50.99 -17.16 -10.48
CA PRO A 246 51.00 -16.37 -11.70
C PRO A 246 50.38 -17.20 -12.82
N SER A 247 49.54 -16.61 -13.65
CA SER A 247 49.07 -17.20 -14.90
C SER A 247 50.21 -17.26 -15.92
N SER A 248 51.31 -17.95 -15.60
CA SER A 248 52.45 -18.21 -16.49
C SER A 248 52.43 -19.69 -16.87
N GLY A 249 51.55 -20.02 -17.82
CA GLY A 249 51.40 -21.37 -18.34
C GLY A 249 50.70 -21.40 -19.69
N GLN A 250 50.89 -20.38 -20.53
CA GLN A 250 50.51 -20.44 -21.94
C GLN A 250 51.74 -20.03 -22.77
N SER A 251 52.74 -20.90 -22.76
CA SER A 251 53.81 -20.91 -23.74
C SER A 251 53.16 -21.11 -25.12
N ARG A 252 52.99 -20.00 -25.83
CA ARG A 252 52.67 -19.91 -27.24
C ARG A 252 53.73 -20.72 -28.00
N VAL A 253 53.42 -21.96 -28.32
CA VAL A 253 54.18 -22.73 -29.31
C VAL A 253 53.88 -22.06 -30.66
N LEU A 254 54.81 -21.22 -31.11
CA LEU A 254 54.82 -20.74 -32.49
C LEU A 254 55.00 -21.96 -33.41
N PRO A 255 54.16 -22.16 -34.43
CA PRO A 255 54.45 -23.15 -35.45
C PRO A 255 55.67 -22.65 -36.25
N ARG A 256 56.80 -23.35 -36.11
CA ARG A 256 57.84 -23.31 -37.14
C ARG A 256 57.32 -24.11 -38.32
N ARG A 257 56.88 -23.41 -39.37
CA ARG A 257 57.18 -23.66 -40.79
C ARG A 257 56.31 -22.76 -41.66
#